data_AF-A0AAW6F1T0-F1
#
_entry.id   AF-A0AAW6F1T0-F1
#
_cell.length_a   1.000
_cell.length_b   1.000
_cell.length_c   1.000
_cell.angle_alpha   90.00
_cell.angle_beta   90.00
_cell.angle_gamma   90.00
#
_symmetry.space_group_name_H-M   'P 1'
#
loop_
_entity.id
_entity.type
_entity.pdbx_description
1 polymer ?
#
loop_
_entity_poly.entity_id
_entity_poly.type
_entity_poly.pdbx_seq_one_letter_code
_entity_poly.pdbx_strand_id
1 'polypeptide(L)'
;MSAFTEIKKYIQTFEKYGCKEYENGTKEYGHAPFIAPEAYNFCVFATLNEDDIVELERDLKREIPAQFRSFLMTDSNGLHLFFHFSLYGMRKSYNRNPNATPEPYGLIESNIYERPKNAKDTYFFIGGYRYDGSKLYIDSENGKVHFCKSRDATSLLSWDSFEDMLISESQRLFTLYDDRGRMLVSREKTLPI
;
A
#
# COMPACT_ATOMS: atom_id res chain seq x y z
N MET A 1 -4.93 -19.85 -3.27
CA MET A 1 -4.63 -19.01 -2.09
C MET A 1 -4.23 -17.65 -2.66
N SER A 2 -4.87 -16.54 -2.30
CA SER A 2 -4.52 -15.23 -2.89
C SER A 2 -3.11 -14.82 -2.46
N ALA A 3 -2.41 -14.02 -3.27
CA ALA A 3 -1.11 -13.44 -2.93
C ALA A 3 -1.13 -12.76 -1.55
N PHE A 4 -2.22 -12.02 -1.27
CA PHE A 4 -2.40 -11.35 0.01
C PHE A 4 -2.58 -12.33 1.19
N THR A 5 -3.18 -13.50 0.98
CA THR A 5 -3.34 -14.50 2.05
C THR A 5 -1.99 -14.93 2.61
N GLU A 6 -0.96 -15.04 1.77
CA GLU A 6 0.40 -15.40 2.21
C GLU A 6 1.03 -14.29 3.07
N ILE A 7 0.94 -13.04 2.61
CA ILE A 7 1.46 -11.86 3.31
C ILE A 7 0.73 -11.65 4.63
N LYS A 8 -0.59 -11.84 4.64
CA LYS A 8 -1.43 -11.72 5.83
C LYS A 8 -1.02 -12.71 6.90
N LYS A 9 -0.63 -13.94 6.56
CA LYS A 9 -0.11 -14.90 7.55
C LYS A 9 1.12 -14.37 8.27
N TYR A 10 2.05 -13.73 7.56
CA TYR A 10 3.22 -13.11 8.17
C TYR A 10 2.80 -11.93 9.07
N ILE A 11 1.92 -11.03 8.58
CA ILE A 11 1.40 -9.90 9.36
C ILE A 11 0.77 -10.37 10.68
N GLN A 12 -0.03 -11.45 10.63
CA GLN A 12 -0.69 -12.01 11.81
C GLN A 12 0.28 -12.56 12.85
N THR A 13 1.51 -12.93 12.48
CA THR A 13 2.52 -13.33 13.48
C THR A 13 2.90 -12.20 14.43
N PHE A 14 2.63 -10.94 14.06
CA PHE A 14 2.88 -9.76 14.90
C PHE A 14 1.74 -9.44 15.86
N GLU A 15 0.61 -10.17 15.83
CA GLU A 15 -0.47 -10.02 16.81
C GLU A 15 0.03 -10.20 18.26
N LYS A 16 1.07 -11.02 18.47
CA LYS A 16 1.74 -11.21 19.77
C LYS A 16 2.31 -9.91 20.37
N TYR A 17 2.57 -8.90 19.54
CA TYR A 17 3.04 -7.58 19.98
C TYR A 17 1.92 -6.55 20.06
N GLY A 18 0.66 -6.95 19.89
CA GLY A 18 -0.51 -6.08 19.93
C GLY A 18 -1.25 -6.06 18.59
N CYS A 19 -2.57 -6.05 18.66
CA CYS A 19 -3.48 -5.94 17.54
C CYS A 19 -4.63 -5.00 17.94
N LYS A 20 -4.95 -4.05 17.07
CA LYS A 20 -6.04 -3.09 17.28
C LYS A 20 -7.03 -3.21 16.13
N GLU A 21 -8.29 -3.47 16.47
CA GLU A 21 -9.38 -3.59 15.51
C GLU A 21 -10.34 -2.41 15.66
N TYR A 22 -10.76 -1.87 14.52
CA TYR A 22 -11.66 -0.73 14.42
C TYR A 22 -13.06 -1.19 13.97
N GLU A 23 -14.08 -0.39 14.25
CA GLU A 23 -15.48 -0.74 13.98
C GLU A 23 -15.77 -1.09 12.52
N ASN A 24 -15.03 -0.50 11.57
CA ASN A 24 -15.19 -0.79 10.14
C ASN A 24 -14.48 -2.07 9.68
N GLY A 25 -13.75 -2.76 10.56
CA GLY A 25 -12.96 -3.96 10.24
C GLY A 25 -11.49 -3.68 9.86
N THR A 26 -11.05 -2.43 9.89
CA THR A 26 -9.62 -2.08 9.77
C THR A 26 -8.85 -2.63 10.96
N LYS A 27 -7.65 -3.16 10.73
CA LYS A 27 -6.80 -3.76 11.76
C LYS A 27 -5.37 -3.29 11.66
N GLU A 28 -4.80 -2.90 12.80
CA GLU A 28 -3.38 -2.61 12.95
C GLU A 28 -2.69 -3.75 13.73
N TYR A 29 -1.48 -4.12 13.31
CA TYR A 29 -0.75 -5.26 13.86
C TYR A 29 0.67 -4.89 14.26
N GLY A 30 1.11 -5.44 15.38
CA GLY A 30 2.46 -5.27 15.90
C GLY A 30 2.71 -3.88 16.47
N HIS A 31 2.24 -3.62 17.70
CA HIS A 31 2.50 -2.34 18.37
C HIS A 31 4.01 -2.09 18.51
N ALA A 32 4.44 -0.94 18.03
CA ALA A 32 5.84 -0.56 17.85
C ALA A 32 6.16 0.76 18.58
N PRO A 33 6.09 0.80 19.93
CA PRO A 33 6.27 2.03 20.71
C PRO A 33 7.67 2.64 20.61
N PHE A 34 8.65 1.87 20.11
CA PHE A 34 10.00 2.34 19.80
C PHE A 34 10.06 3.24 18.55
N ILE A 35 9.00 3.25 17.72
CA ILE A 35 8.84 4.17 16.58
C ILE A 35 8.09 5.42 17.05
N ALA A 36 6.90 5.23 17.63
CA ALA A 36 6.10 6.26 18.29
C ALA A 36 5.09 5.58 19.24
N PRO A 37 4.56 6.26 20.27
CA PRO A 37 3.72 5.62 21.29
C PRO A 37 2.52 4.84 20.76
N GLU A 38 1.88 5.31 19.68
CA GLU A 38 0.70 4.69 19.05
C GLU A 38 1.03 3.97 17.73
N ALA A 39 2.30 3.76 17.42
CA ALA A 39 2.74 3.17 16.15
C ALA A 39 2.43 1.66 16.07
N TYR A 40 2.02 1.19 14.90
CA TYR A 40 1.92 -0.22 14.55
C TYR A 40 2.71 -0.53 13.28
N ASN A 41 3.30 -1.73 13.21
CA ASN A 41 4.10 -2.15 12.07
C ASN A 41 3.27 -2.32 10.80
N PHE A 42 2.01 -2.74 10.92
CA PHE A 42 1.13 -2.97 9.78
C PHE A 42 -0.24 -2.36 9.97
N CYS A 43 -0.87 -1.96 8.87
CA CYS A 43 -2.28 -1.61 8.83
C CYS A 43 -2.94 -2.28 7.61
N VAL A 44 -3.95 -3.08 7.87
CA VAL A 44 -4.81 -3.73 6.87
C VAL A 44 -6.18 -3.07 6.97
N PHE A 45 -6.61 -2.44 5.88
CA PHE A 45 -7.82 -1.62 5.85
C PHE A 45 -9.05 -2.44 5.50
N ALA A 46 -10.18 -2.03 6.04
CA ALA A 46 -11.48 -2.56 5.63
C ALA A 46 -11.65 -2.46 4.10
N THR A 47 -12.17 -3.51 3.46
CA THR A 47 -12.32 -3.55 2.01
C THR A 47 -13.37 -2.57 1.50
N LEU A 48 -13.28 -2.25 0.22
CA LEU A 48 -14.28 -1.45 -0.49
C LEU A 48 -15.43 -2.32 -0.98
N ASN A 49 -16.64 -1.78 -0.96
CA ASN A 49 -17.78 -2.37 -1.66
C ASN A 49 -17.88 -1.82 -3.10
N GLU A 50 -18.88 -2.29 -3.85
CA GLU A 50 -19.08 -1.85 -5.24
C GLU A 50 -19.40 -0.35 -5.35
N ASP A 51 -20.22 0.19 -4.44
CA ASP A 51 -20.58 1.61 -4.44
C ASP A 51 -19.36 2.51 -4.21
N ASP A 52 -18.46 2.10 -3.29
CA ASP A 52 -17.19 2.77 -3.02
C ASP A 52 -16.29 2.78 -4.26
N ILE A 53 -16.22 1.67 -4.99
CA ILE A 53 -15.43 1.57 -6.22
C ILE A 53 -16.00 2.46 -7.32
N VAL A 54 -17.33 2.44 -7.51
CA VAL A 54 -18.01 3.29 -8.50
C VAL A 54 -17.78 4.77 -8.20
N GLU A 55 -17.88 5.16 -6.93
CA GLU A 55 -17.56 6.52 -6.49
C GLU A 55 -16.10 6.87 -6.78
N LEU A 56 -15.17 6.00 -6.40
CA LEU A 56 -13.74 6.23 -6.59
C LEU A 56 -13.37 6.34 -8.09
N GLU A 57 -13.88 5.47 -8.95
CA GLU A 57 -13.65 5.50 -10.40
C GLU A 57 -14.24 6.75 -11.06
N ARG A 58 -15.42 7.20 -10.60
CA ARG A 58 -16.02 8.46 -11.03
C ARG A 58 -15.11 9.64 -10.70
N ASP A 59 -14.57 9.69 -9.48
CA ASP A 59 -13.71 10.78 -9.01
C ASP A 59 -12.32 10.74 -9.69
N LEU A 60 -11.79 9.54 -9.95
CA LEU A 60 -10.58 9.31 -10.75
C LEU A 60 -10.78 9.64 -12.24
N LYS A 61 -12.04 9.66 -12.72
CA LYS A 61 -12.43 9.78 -14.13
C LYS A 61 -11.82 8.69 -15.02
N ARG A 62 -11.60 7.51 -14.45
CA ARG A 62 -11.05 6.33 -15.13
C ARG A 62 -11.29 5.08 -14.29
N GLU A 63 -11.25 3.94 -14.96
CA GLU A 63 -11.32 2.64 -14.31
C GLU A 63 -10.01 2.31 -13.57
N ILE A 64 -10.15 1.60 -12.45
CA ILE A 64 -9.06 1.01 -11.70
C ILE A 64 -8.66 -0.31 -12.38
N PRO A 65 -7.36 -0.59 -12.60
CA PRO A 65 -6.92 -1.86 -13.17
C PRO A 65 -7.51 -3.06 -12.42
N ALA A 66 -8.09 -4.03 -13.16
CA ALA A 66 -8.92 -5.10 -12.61
C ALA A 66 -8.25 -5.88 -11.46
N GLN A 67 -6.95 -6.17 -11.56
CA GLN A 67 -6.17 -6.82 -10.50
C GLN A 67 -6.14 -6.01 -9.20
N PHE A 68 -5.99 -4.68 -9.29
CA PHE A 68 -5.94 -3.81 -8.13
C PHE A 68 -7.35 -3.53 -7.58
N ARG A 69 -8.35 -3.40 -8.47
CA ARG A 69 -9.76 -3.33 -8.10
C ARG A 69 -10.17 -4.56 -7.27
N SER A 70 -9.79 -5.75 -7.71
CA SER A 70 -10.05 -6.98 -6.94
C SER A 70 -9.42 -6.88 -5.56
N PHE A 71 -8.13 -6.53 -5.46
CA PHE A 71 -7.45 -6.37 -4.19
C PHE A 71 -8.17 -5.41 -3.22
N LEU A 72 -8.60 -4.24 -3.71
CA LEU A 72 -9.32 -3.26 -2.89
C LEU A 72 -10.65 -3.78 -2.31
N MET A 73 -11.33 -4.66 -3.05
CA MET A 73 -12.64 -5.20 -2.68
C MET A 73 -12.57 -6.49 -1.87
N THR A 74 -11.56 -7.33 -2.13
CA THR A 74 -11.49 -8.67 -1.55
C THR A 74 -10.48 -8.79 -0.42
N ASP A 75 -9.41 -7.99 -0.45
CA ASP A 75 -8.26 -8.17 0.41
C ASP A 75 -8.05 -7.00 1.37
N SER A 76 -7.91 -5.76 0.85
CA SER A 76 -7.69 -4.56 1.67
C SER A 76 -7.82 -3.26 0.87
N ASN A 77 -8.47 -2.23 1.43
CA ASN A 77 -8.48 -0.87 0.87
C ASN A 77 -7.14 -0.15 1.06
N GLY A 78 -6.13 -0.53 0.28
CA GLY A 78 -4.74 -0.10 0.49
C GLY A 78 -4.03 -0.99 1.52
N LEU A 79 -2.78 -0.68 1.87
CA LEU A 79 -1.98 -1.48 2.80
C LEU A 79 -0.82 -0.64 3.34
N HIS A 80 -0.46 -0.81 4.61
CA HIS A 80 0.80 -0.29 5.14
C HIS A 80 1.69 -1.41 5.66
N LEU A 81 2.93 -1.45 5.17
CA LEU A 81 3.98 -2.34 5.66
C LEU A 81 5.14 -1.52 6.24
N PHE A 82 5.40 -1.74 7.53
CA PHE A 82 6.51 -1.21 8.31
C PHE A 82 6.74 0.30 8.17
N PHE A 83 5.72 1.15 8.12
CA PHE A 83 5.85 2.61 7.87
C PHE A 83 6.56 3.03 6.57
N HIS A 84 6.98 2.08 5.72
CA HIS A 84 7.92 2.33 4.63
C HIS A 84 7.32 2.07 3.26
N PHE A 85 6.46 1.07 3.14
CA PHE A 85 5.75 0.73 1.90
C PHE A 85 4.26 0.90 2.10
N SER A 86 3.59 1.48 1.10
CA SER A 86 2.15 1.64 1.11
C SER A 86 1.53 1.29 -0.23
N LEU A 87 0.41 0.57 -0.19
CA LEU A 87 -0.57 0.55 -1.28
C LEU A 87 -1.68 1.55 -0.95
N TYR A 88 -2.11 2.28 -1.97
CA TYR A 88 -3.09 3.34 -1.86
C TYR A 88 -4.51 2.78 -1.99
N GLY A 89 -5.48 3.52 -1.48
CA GLY A 89 -6.89 3.14 -1.49
C GLY A 89 -7.81 4.34 -1.61
N MET A 90 -9.08 4.13 -1.29
CA MET A 90 -10.06 5.19 -1.11
C MET A 90 -9.89 5.80 0.28
N ARG A 91 -9.73 7.11 0.32
CA ARG A 91 -9.71 7.90 1.54
C ARG A 91 -11.04 8.66 1.66
N LYS A 92 -11.81 8.37 2.71
CA LYS A 92 -13.12 8.96 3.00
C LYS A 92 -13.02 10.14 3.98
N SER A 93 -11.93 10.24 4.74
CA SER A 93 -11.71 11.26 5.76
C SER A 93 -10.26 11.71 5.87
N TYR A 94 -10.09 13.01 6.17
CA TYR A 94 -8.81 13.61 6.51
C TYR A 94 -8.66 13.85 8.02
N ASN A 95 -9.47 13.17 8.83
CA ASN A 95 -9.40 13.31 10.29
C ASN A 95 -8.00 12.93 10.80
N ARG A 96 -7.38 13.85 11.55
CA ARG A 96 -6.05 13.68 12.14
C ARG A 96 -6.08 13.33 13.62
N ASN A 97 -7.27 13.07 14.17
CA ASN A 97 -7.40 12.61 15.55
C ASN A 97 -6.72 11.23 15.68
N PRO A 98 -5.75 11.05 16.61
CA PRO A 98 -5.09 9.76 16.83
C PRO A 98 -6.04 8.60 17.16
N ASN A 99 -7.23 8.91 17.67
CA ASN A 99 -8.25 7.92 18.00
C ASN A 99 -9.21 7.62 16.83
N ALA A 100 -9.06 8.31 15.69
CA ALA A 100 -9.86 8.02 14.51
C ALA A 100 -9.42 6.69 13.88
N THR A 101 -10.34 6.06 13.15
CA THR A 101 -10.02 4.92 12.29
C THR A 101 -8.99 5.36 11.25
N PRO A 102 -7.86 4.64 11.11
CA PRO A 102 -6.85 4.98 10.13
C PRO A 102 -7.42 4.74 8.72
N GLU A 103 -6.94 5.54 7.78
CA GLU A 103 -7.31 5.45 6.37
C GLU A 103 -6.05 5.36 5.50
N PRO A 104 -6.13 4.69 4.34
CA PRO A 104 -4.98 4.59 3.44
C PRO A 104 -4.63 5.96 2.85
N TYR A 105 -3.44 6.04 2.24
CA TYR A 105 -3.17 7.12 1.31
C TYR A 105 -4.11 7.02 0.11
N GLY A 106 -4.61 8.18 -0.35
CA GLY A 106 -5.62 8.25 -1.39
C GLY A 106 -5.05 8.00 -2.79
N LEU A 107 -5.82 7.29 -3.61
CA LEU A 107 -5.52 7.07 -5.03
C LEU A 107 -5.67 8.34 -5.88
N ILE A 108 -6.54 9.27 -5.46
CA ILE A 108 -6.82 10.52 -6.17
C ILE A 108 -5.56 11.37 -6.28
N GLU A 109 -4.82 11.54 -5.19
CA GLU A 109 -3.63 12.39 -5.13
C GLU A 109 -2.58 11.94 -6.12
N SER A 110 -2.23 10.65 -6.14
CA SER A 110 -1.18 10.13 -7.02
C SER A 110 -1.60 10.00 -8.48
N ASN A 111 -2.90 9.90 -8.78
CA ASN A 111 -3.39 9.75 -10.15
C ASN A 111 -3.85 11.05 -10.80
N ILE A 112 -4.17 12.10 -10.02
CA ILE A 112 -4.64 13.39 -10.53
C ILE A 112 -3.63 14.50 -10.22
N TYR A 113 -3.36 14.78 -8.95
CA TYR A 113 -2.66 16.01 -8.54
C TYR A 113 -1.13 15.87 -8.54
N GLU A 114 -0.63 14.71 -8.15
CA GLU A 114 0.81 14.42 -7.98
C GLU A 114 1.34 13.49 -9.08
N ARG A 115 0.57 13.29 -10.15
CA ARG A 115 0.94 12.42 -11.25
C ARG A 115 2.25 12.92 -11.90
N PRO A 116 3.29 12.08 -12.05
CA PRO A 116 4.50 12.43 -12.79
C PRO A 116 4.19 12.93 -14.20
N LYS A 117 4.88 13.99 -14.64
CA LYS A 117 4.57 14.66 -15.92
C LYS A 117 4.80 13.79 -17.15
N ASN A 118 5.71 12.81 -17.07
CA ASN A 118 6.03 11.87 -18.13
C ASN A 118 5.24 10.55 -18.04
N ALA A 119 4.26 10.44 -17.14
CA ALA A 119 3.43 9.24 -17.04
C ALA A 119 2.47 9.15 -18.24
N LYS A 120 2.44 7.99 -18.91
CA LYS A 120 1.46 7.70 -19.97
C LYS A 120 0.06 7.56 -19.39
N ASP A 121 -0.99 7.78 -20.16
CA ASP A 121 -2.37 7.62 -19.68
C ASP A 121 -2.68 6.22 -19.14
N THR A 122 -1.97 5.19 -19.63
CA THR A 122 -2.13 3.80 -19.21
C THR A 122 -1.56 3.52 -17.82
N TYR A 123 -0.75 4.43 -17.26
CA TYR A 123 -0.12 4.23 -15.95
C TYR A 123 -1.11 4.58 -14.83
N PHE A 124 -1.40 3.63 -13.97
CA PHE A 124 -2.26 3.81 -12.81
C PHE A 124 -1.45 3.65 -11.53
N PHE A 125 -1.26 4.74 -10.77
CA PHE A 125 -0.44 4.75 -9.57
C PHE A 125 -1.17 4.10 -8.40
N ILE A 126 -0.54 3.12 -7.77
CA ILE A 126 -1.15 2.23 -6.76
C ILE A 126 -0.47 2.26 -5.40
N GLY A 127 0.71 2.87 -5.28
CA GLY A 127 1.49 2.81 -4.05
C GLY A 127 2.80 3.56 -4.13
N GLY A 128 3.62 3.39 -3.11
CA GLY A 128 4.93 4.02 -3.05
C GLY A 128 5.68 3.78 -1.74
N TYR A 129 6.87 4.38 -1.67
CA TYR A 129 7.77 4.28 -0.54
C TYR A 129 7.92 5.62 0.17
N ARG A 130 7.89 5.58 1.50
CA ARG A 130 7.98 6.78 2.34
C ARG A 130 9.34 7.46 2.28
N TYR A 131 10.42 6.70 2.04
CA TYR A 131 11.79 7.19 2.16
C TYR A 131 12.08 8.39 1.24
N ASP A 132 11.74 8.27 -0.05
CA ASP A 132 12.00 9.28 -1.07
C ASP A 132 10.74 9.70 -1.86
N GLY A 133 9.57 9.17 -1.49
CA GLY A 133 8.30 9.40 -2.18
C GLY A 133 8.21 8.73 -3.55
N SER A 134 9.09 7.78 -3.85
CA SER A 134 9.00 6.93 -5.04
C SER A 134 7.66 6.18 -5.11
N LYS A 135 7.25 5.86 -6.33
CA LYS A 135 5.89 5.43 -6.63
C LYS A 135 5.87 4.09 -7.35
N LEU A 136 4.75 3.40 -7.19
CA LEU A 136 4.38 2.19 -7.92
C LEU A 136 3.20 2.50 -8.84
N TYR A 137 3.24 1.99 -10.07
CA TYR A 137 2.09 2.04 -10.98
C TYR A 137 1.90 0.72 -11.71
N ILE A 138 0.65 0.41 -12.05
CA ILE A 138 0.30 -0.64 -13.01
C ILE A 138 0.21 0.00 -14.38
N ASP A 139 0.84 -0.59 -15.39
CA ASP A 139 0.60 -0.23 -16.79
C ASP A 139 -0.58 -1.04 -17.32
N SER A 140 -1.71 -0.37 -17.57
CA SER A 140 -2.95 -1.05 -18.00
C SER A 140 -2.85 -1.70 -19.39
N GLU A 141 -1.81 -1.41 -20.18
CA GLU A 141 -1.59 -2.07 -21.48
C GLU A 141 -1.11 -3.52 -21.33
N ASN A 142 -0.33 -3.81 -20.28
CA ASN A 142 0.37 -5.10 -20.13
C ASN A 142 0.23 -5.73 -18.75
N GLY A 143 -0.39 -5.04 -17.78
CA GLY A 143 -0.63 -5.53 -16.42
C GLY A 143 0.59 -5.52 -15.51
N LYS A 144 1.76 -5.09 -15.98
CA LYS A 144 2.99 -5.05 -15.19
C LYS A 144 2.96 -3.95 -14.14
N VAL A 145 3.63 -4.18 -13.02
CA VAL A 145 3.87 -3.16 -12.00
C VAL A 145 5.25 -2.58 -12.19
N HIS A 146 5.37 -1.26 -12.07
CA HIS A 146 6.62 -0.53 -12.21
C HIS A 146 6.90 0.31 -10.98
N PHE A 147 8.16 0.30 -10.56
CA PHE A 147 8.71 1.22 -9.57
C PHE A 147 9.40 2.39 -10.28
N CYS A 148 9.14 3.61 -9.80
CA CYS A 148 9.66 4.84 -10.41
C CYS A 148 9.89 5.92 -9.35
N LYS A 149 10.58 7.01 -9.72
CA LYS A 149 10.84 8.13 -8.80
C LYS A 149 9.57 8.93 -8.56
N SER A 150 9.57 9.74 -7.51
CA SER A 150 8.40 10.53 -7.08
C SER A 150 7.80 11.44 -8.16
N ARG A 151 8.62 11.97 -9.08
CA ARG A 151 8.23 12.92 -10.14
C ARG A 151 8.63 12.47 -11.55
N ASP A 152 9.09 11.23 -11.70
CA ASP A 152 9.55 10.68 -12.97
C ASP A 152 9.09 9.22 -13.08
N ALA A 153 8.17 8.97 -14.01
CA ALA A 153 7.57 7.67 -14.27
C ALA A 153 8.44 6.73 -15.11
N THR A 154 9.71 7.07 -15.39
CA THR A 154 10.63 6.12 -16.00
C THR A 154 10.82 4.93 -15.06
N SER A 155 10.46 3.75 -15.56
CA SER A 155 10.59 2.49 -14.84
C SER A 155 12.03 2.22 -14.44
N LEU A 156 12.26 2.02 -13.14
CA LEU A 156 13.55 1.60 -12.58
C LEU A 156 13.61 0.10 -12.29
N LEU A 157 12.45 -0.47 -11.94
CA LEU A 157 12.24 -1.90 -11.72
C LEU A 157 10.80 -2.23 -12.15
N SER A 158 10.57 -3.47 -12.61
CA SER A 158 9.24 -3.95 -12.95
C SER A 158 9.00 -5.37 -12.47
N TRP A 159 7.76 -5.69 -12.17
CA TRP A 159 7.25 -7.03 -11.90
C TRP A 159 6.24 -7.41 -12.99
N ASP A 160 6.11 -8.71 -13.25
CA ASP A 160 5.24 -9.21 -14.32
C ASP A 160 3.75 -9.11 -13.99
N SER A 161 3.38 -9.04 -12.70
CA SER A 161 2.00 -8.80 -12.27
C SER A 161 1.92 -8.10 -10.91
N PHE A 162 0.70 -7.71 -10.51
CA PHE A 162 0.44 -7.16 -9.17
C PHE A 162 0.69 -8.18 -8.06
N GLU A 163 0.29 -9.43 -8.26
CA GLU A 163 0.53 -10.53 -7.33
C GLU A 163 2.02 -10.78 -7.13
N ASP A 164 2.77 -10.80 -8.23
CA ASP A 164 4.21 -11.05 -8.21
C ASP A 164 4.96 -9.93 -7.48
N MET A 165 4.56 -8.67 -7.71
CA MET A 165 5.04 -7.52 -6.94
C MET A 165 4.69 -7.67 -5.46
N LEU A 166 3.41 -7.90 -5.16
CA LEU A 166 2.91 -7.93 -3.79
C LEU A 166 3.63 -9.01 -2.96
N ILE A 167 3.83 -10.22 -3.49
CA ILE A 167 4.54 -11.31 -2.80
C ILE A 167 6.04 -10.99 -2.66
N SER A 168 6.73 -10.80 -3.79
CA SER A 168 8.19 -10.69 -3.80
C SER A 168 8.68 -9.47 -3.02
N GLU A 169 7.99 -8.33 -3.16
CA GLU A 169 8.37 -7.10 -2.47
C GLU A 169 8.04 -7.16 -0.98
N SER A 170 6.90 -7.72 -0.59
CA SER A 170 6.59 -7.92 0.83
C SER A 170 7.60 -8.84 1.49
N GLN A 171 7.91 -9.99 0.87
CA GLN A 171 8.91 -10.92 1.37
C GLN A 171 10.29 -10.25 1.49
N ARG A 172 10.71 -9.47 0.50
CA ARG A 172 11.95 -8.68 0.58
C ARG A 172 11.93 -7.73 1.77
N LEU A 173 10.88 -6.92 1.91
CA LEU A 173 10.72 -5.99 3.03
C LEU A 173 10.78 -6.71 4.37
N PHE A 174 10.17 -7.89 4.51
CA PHE A 174 10.14 -8.65 5.76
C PHE A 174 11.54 -9.04 6.25
N THR A 175 12.51 -9.22 5.34
CA THR A 175 13.91 -9.50 5.70
C THR A 175 14.67 -8.29 6.24
N LEU A 176 14.14 -7.07 6.08
CA LEU A 176 14.78 -5.83 6.50
C LEU A 176 14.48 -5.46 7.95
N TYR A 177 13.63 -6.22 8.64
CA TYR A 177 13.22 -5.97 10.01
C TYR A 177 13.47 -7.19 10.90
N ASP A 178 13.73 -6.93 12.18
CA ASP A 178 13.81 -7.99 13.18
C ASP A 178 12.43 -8.58 13.52
N ASP A 179 12.42 -9.56 14.41
CA ASP A 179 11.20 -10.25 14.83
C ASP A 179 10.19 -9.34 15.55
N ARG A 180 10.58 -8.11 15.93
CA ARG A 180 9.75 -7.09 16.56
C ARG A 180 9.39 -5.93 15.61
N GLY A 181 9.88 -5.96 14.37
CA GLY A 181 9.62 -4.93 13.37
C GLY A 181 10.55 -3.73 13.48
N ARG A 182 11.71 -3.86 14.12
CA ARG A 182 12.77 -2.84 14.10
C ARG A 182 13.60 -3.03 12.85
N MET A 183 13.85 -1.93 12.15
CA MET A 183 14.65 -1.95 10.93
C MET A 183 16.10 -2.37 11.24
N LEU A 184 16.61 -3.34 10.46
CA LEU A 184 17.98 -3.89 10.55
C LEU A 184 18.97 -3.19 9.62
N VAL A 185 18.46 -2.39 8.68
CA VAL A 185 19.22 -1.73 7.63
C VAL A 185 19.01 -0.22 7.67
N SER A 186 19.74 0.52 6.84
CA SER A 186 19.48 1.95 6.62
C SER A 186 18.23 2.15 5.75
N ARG A 187 17.56 3.30 5.91
CA ARG A 187 16.23 3.55 5.30
C ARG A 187 16.24 3.49 3.78
N GLU A 188 17.33 3.84 3.13
CA GLU A 188 17.48 3.74 1.68
C GLU A 188 17.33 2.30 1.16
N LYS A 189 17.66 1.29 1.99
CA LYS A 189 17.51 -0.13 1.63
C LYS A 189 16.06 -0.60 1.62
N THR A 190 15.11 0.23 2.08
CA THR A 190 13.68 -0.08 1.93
C THR A 190 13.20 0.08 0.50
N LEU A 191 13.94 0.78 -0.37
CA LEU A 191 13.62 0.81 -1.79
C LEU A 191 13.93 -0.55 -2.44
N PRO A 192 13.25 -0.93 -3.53
CA PRO A 192 13.40 -2.24 -4.16
C PRO A 192 14.61 -2.30 -5.11
N ILE A 193 15.62 -1.43 -4.93
CA ILE A 193 16.78 -1.26 -5.80
C ILE A 193 18.11 -1.29 -5.04
#